data_AF-A0A1F2WWT0-F1
#
_entry.id   AF-A0A1F2WWT0-F1
#
_cell.length_a   1.000
_cell.length_b   1.000
_cell.length_c   1.000
_cell.angle_alpha   90.00
_cell.angle_beta   90.00
_cell.angle_gamma   90.00
#
_symmetry.space_group_name_H-M   'P 1'
#
loop_
_entity.id
_entity.type
_entity.pdbx_description
1 polymer ?
#
loop_
_entity_poly.entity_id
_entity_poly.type
_entity_poly.pdbx_seq_one_letter_code
_entity_poly.pdbx_strand_id
1 'polypeptide(L)'
;MSEETGHTNDLRRLLEELVAGDIELDTAVRKLRLFQVGAVGEFARLDTYRDLRKGVPEVIYASRKSDGDLEAIVRRCLTDRGFALATRLDPARAERLRRALGDGDGEVTRPAAGPLAGLVFSYREDARILAAHLPAYQLPEERGCVGLLTAGTSDIPVAEEAALVIAHMGCRVERGYDTGVAGLHRLAEPLTRMLENEADALVVVAGMEGALPSVVAGLVDIPVIGVPTSTGYGLGGDGTAALYSILQSCSPGLVAVNIDNGVGAGAAAALIARGRRQ
;
A
#
# COMPACT_ATOMS: atom_id res chain seq x y z
N MET A 1 26.02 4.03 -11.59
CA MET A 1 26.12 4.81 -10.35
C MET A 1 24.76 5.43 -10.13
N SER A 2 24.04 4.85 -9.19
CA SER A 2 22.59 4.85 -9.05
C SER A 2 22.07 6.20 -8.55
N GLU A 3 21.11 6.76 -9.27
CA GLU A 3 20.27 7.86 -8.78
C GLU A 3 19.34 7.30 -7.69
N GLU A 4 19.83 7.28 -6.45
CA GLU A 4 19.00 7.04 -5.27
C GLU A 4 17.91 8.13 -5.20
N THR A 5 16.64 7.70 -5.27
CA THR A 5 15.41 8.43 -4.90
C THR A 5 15.64 9.85 -4.36
N GLY A 6 15.23 10.89 -5.11
CA GLY A 6 15.58 12.30 -4.89
C GLY A 6 15.36 12.88 -3.48
N HIS A 7 14.58 12.21 -2.61
CA HIS A 7 14.30 12.66 -1.25
C HIS A 7 15.25 12.05 -0.20
N THR A 8 15.76 10.83 -0.41
CA THR A 8 16.89 10.27 0.34
C THR A 8 18.12 11.15 0.11
N ASN A 9 18.23 11.68 -1.12
CA ASN A 9 19.25 12.63 -1.52
C ASN A 9 19.12 13.98 -0.79
N ASP A 10 17.92 14.48 -0.50
CA ASP A 10 17.74 15.72 0.27
C ASP A 10 18.14 15.59 1.74
N LEU A 11 17.83 14.47 2.40
CA LEU A 11 18.28 14.21 3.77
C LEU A 11 19.80 13.98 3.82
N ARG A 12 20.33 13.19 2.88
CA ARG A 12 21.77 12.98 2.75
C ARG A 12 22.49 14.29 2.49
N ARG A 13 21.99 15.14 1.58
CA ARG A 13 22.56 16.47 1.30
C ARG A 13 22.49 17.38 2.52
N LEU A 14 21.39 17.37 3.28
CA LEU A 14 21.31 18.12 4.54
C LEU A 14 22.38 17.68 5.55
N LEU A 15 22.62 16.37 5.65
CA LEU A 15 23.66 15.82 6.54
C LEU A 15 25.07 16.10 6.01
N GLU A 16 25.27 16.08 4.69
CA GLU A 16 26.52 16.46 4.03
C GLU A 16 26.82 17.95 4.22
N GLU A 17 25.83 18.84 4.06
CA GLU A 17 25.92 20.28 4.37
C GLU A 17 26.30 20.52 5.85
N LEU A 18 25.75 19.72 6.77
CA LEU A 18 26.09 19.80 8.20
C LEU A 18 27.53 19.32 8.47
N VAL A 19 27.94 18.20 7.87
CA VAL A 19 29.29 17.63 8.03
C VAL A 19 30.36 18.51 7.38
N ALA A 20 30.04 19.15 6.25
CA ALA A 20 30.89 20.12 5.56
C ALA A 20 31.01 21.45 6.32
N GLY A 21 30.12 21.70 7.29
CA GLY A 21 30.08 22.94 8.07
C GLY A 21 29.34 24.09 7.37
N ASP A 22 28.64 23.82 6.27
CA ASP A 22 27.86 24.80 5.51
C ASP A 22 26.61 25.25 6.28
N ILE A 23 26.12 24.42 7.20
CA ILE A 23 25.03 24.74 8.12
C ILE A 23 25.38 24.34 9.55
N GLU A 24 24.95 25.16 10.52
CA GLU A 24 25.08 24.80 11.93
C GLU A 24 24.09 23.71 12.36
N LEU A 25 24.42 22.97 13.41
CA LEU A 25 23.59 21.90 13.99
C LEU A 25 22.17 22.38 14.28
N ASP A 26 21.99 23.58 14.84
CA ASP A 26 20.66 24.14 15.13
C ASP A 26 19.86 24.42 13.85
N THR A 27 20.53 24.80 12.76
CA THR A 27 19.90 24.98 11.44
C THR A 27 19.52 23.63 10.84
N ALA A 28 20.39 22.63 10.94
CA ALA A 28 20.09 21.27 10.51
C ALA A 28 18.93 20.67 11.30
N VAL A 29 18.90 20.84 12.63
CA VAL A 29 17.80 20.40 13.52
C VAL A 29 16.49 21.11 13.16
N ARG A 30 16.51 22.43 12.88
CA ARG A 30 15.33 23.15 12.38
C ARG A 30 14.85 22.61 11.05
N LYS A 31 15.74 22.42 10.07
CA LYS A 31 15.40 21.85 8.76
C LYS A 31 14.87 20.41 8.90
N LEU A 32 15.49 19.56 9.72
CA LEU A 32 15.01 18.22 10.09
C LEU A 32 13.62 18.24 10.73
N ARG A 33 13.36 19.20 11.62
CA ARG A 33 12.02 19.39 12.20
C ARG A 33 11.03 19.83 11.12
N LEU A 34 11.40 20.68 10.18
CA LEU A 34 10.54 21.04 9.04
C LEU A 34 10.27 19.86 8.11
N PHE A 35 11.26 18.99 7.87
CA PHE A 35 11.06 17.70 7.19
C PHE A 35 10.09 16.78 7.95
N GLN A 36 10.08 16.83 9.28
CA GLN A 36 9.15 16.06 10.13
C GLN A 36 7.77 16.72 10.29
N VAL A 37 7.70 18.04 10.10
CA VAL A 37 6.54 18.92 10.33
C VAL A 37 6.07 19.51 8.99
N GLY A 38 6.01 18.69 7.93
CA GLY A 38 5.18 18.99 6.77
C GLY A 38 3.69 18.99 7.17
N ALA A 39 3.29 19.99 7.95
CA ALA A 39 1.94 20.28 8.41
C ALA A 39 1.85 21.83 8.36
N VAL A 40 0.81 22.49 7.89
CA VAL A 40 -0.58 22.43 8.34
C VAL A 40 -1.41 23.18 7.29
N GLY A 41 -2.36 22.50 6.64
CA GLY A 41 -3.52 23.12 5.99
C GLY A 41 -4.74 22.38 6.48
N GLU A 42 -5.83 23.09 6.81
CA GLU A 42 -6.99 22.60 7.59
C GLU A 42 -7.71 21.37 7.05
N PHE A 43 -7.34 20.86 5.88
CA PHE A 43 -8.19 19.96 5.14
C PHE A 43 -7.71 18.49 5.07
N ALA A 44 -6.42 18.20 5.21
CA ALA A 44 -5.92 16.83 5.45
C ALA A 44 -4.44 16.91 5.85
N ARG A 45 -4.08 16.44 7.06
CA ARG A 45 -2.68 16.33 7.49
C ARG A 45 -2.04 15.11 6.83
N LEU A 46 -1.69 15.22 5.55
CA LEU A 46 -1.03 14.17 4.80
C LEU A 46 0.38 13.96 5.35
N ASP A 47 0.72 12.71 5.67
CA ASP A 47 2.07 12.32 6.07
C ASP A 47 2.93 12.15 4.82
N THR A 48 3.29 13.29 4.20
CA THR A 48 3.99 13.33 2.91
C THR A 48 5.39 12.72 2.95
N TYR A 49 5.92 12.47 4.14
CA TYR A 49 7.26 11.94 4.38
C TYR A 49 7.26 10.56 5.08
N ARG A 50 6.13 9.84 5.05
CA ARG A 50 6.03 8.50 5.65
C ARG A 50 7.01 7.50 5.03
N ASP A 51 7.21 7.59 3.73
CA ASP A 51 8.16 6.81 2.94
C ASP A 51 9.61 7.06 3.40
N LEU A 52 9.98 8.29 3.72
CA LEU A 52 11.30 8.60 4.29
C LEU A 52 11.51 8.04 5.70
N ARG A 53 10.45 7.94 6.51
CA ARG A 53 10.54 7.48 7.91
C ARG A 53 10.38 5.98 8.08
N LYS A 54 9.52 5.36 7.26
CA LYS A 54 9.08 3.97 7.41
C LYS A 54 9.29 3.14 6.14
N GLY A 55 9.66 3.73 5.02
CA GLY A 55 9.71 3.03 3.74
C GLY A 55 8.36 2.63 3.17
N VAL A 56 7.25 3.13 3.74
CA VAL A 56 5.86 2.79 3.36
C VAL A 56 5.21 4.02 2.69
N PRO A 57 4.65 3.89 1.47
CA PRO A 57 3.99 4.99 0.79
C PRO A 57 2.70 5.41 1.52
N GLU A 58 2.31 6.67 1.36
CA GLU A 58 1.00 7.13 1.83
C GLU A 58 -0.12 6.63 0.90
N VAL A 59 -1.14 6.00 1.49
CA VAL A 59 -2.30 5.46 0.75
C VAL A 59 -3.56 6.20 1.17
N ILE A 60 -4.26 6.76 0.19
CA ILE A 60 -5.44 7.59 0.39
C ILE A 60 -6.68 6.71 0.51
N TYR A 61 -7.22 6.59 1.72
CA TYR A 61 -8.52 5.96 1.95
C TYR A 61 -9.66 6.82 1.37
N ALA A 62 -10.26 6.45 0.24
CA ALA A 62 -11.17 7.33 -0.50
C ALA A 62 -12.61 7.37 0.03
N SER A 63 -13.11 6.28 0.64
CA SER A 63 -14.56 6.12 0.88
C SER A 63 -15.18 7.14 1.85
N ARG A 64 -14.38 7.78 2.71
CA ARG A 64 -14.87 8.75 3.73
C ARG A 64 -14.54 10.21 3.39
N LYS A 65 -13.98 10.49 2.21
CA LYS A 65 -13.57 11.84 1.79
C LYS A 65 -14.63 12.44 0.86
N SER A 66 -14.82 13.76 0.91
CA SER A 66 -15.57 14.45 -0.14
C SER A 66 -14.81 14.39 -1.47
N ASP A 67 -15.49 14.65 -2.59
CA ASP A 67 -14.81 14.61 -3.90
C ASP A 67 -13.77 15.71 -4.06
N GLY A 68 -14.04 16.92 -3.54
CA GLY A 68 -13.07 18.03 -3.57
C GLY A 68 -11.84 17.73 -2.71
N ASP A 69 -12.07 17.14 -1.53
CA ASP A 69 -11.02 16.71 -0.60
C ASP A 69 -10.09 15.70 -1.25
N LEU A 70 -10.69 14.71 -1.90
CA LEU A 70 -9.99 13.62 -2.52
C LEU A 70 -9.14 14.13 -3.68
N GLU A 71 -9.70 15.01 -4.52
CA GLU A 71 -8.93 15.64 -5.60
C GLU A 71 -7.75 16.44 -5.06
N ALA A 72 -7.99 17.31 -4.06
CA ALA A 72 -6.95 18.13 -3.46
C ALA A 72 -5.81 17.28 -2.89
N ILE A 73 -6.16 16.19 -2.20
CA ILE A 73 -5.19 15.25 -1.62
C ILE A 73 -4.39 14.52 -2.71
N VAL A 74 -5.06 13.98 -3.73
CA VAL A 74 -4.39 13.27 -4.84
C VAL A 74 -3.43 14.22 -5.56
N ARG A 75 -3.90 15.43 -5.90
CA ARG A 75 -3.07 16.46 -6.55
C ARG A 75 -1.86 16.83 -5.70
N ARG A 76 -2.05 16.99 -4.39
CA ARG A 76 -0.95 17.28 -3.46
C ARG A 76 0.08 16.15 -3.46
N CYS A 77 -0.35 14.88 -3.37
CA CYS A 77 0.55 13.74 -3.45
C CYS A 77 1.34 13.70 -4.77
N LEU A 78 0.67 13.92 -5.90
CA LEU A 78 1.31 13.97 -7.21
C LEU A 78 2.35 15.10 -7.33
N THR A 79 2.03 16.28 -6.78
CA THR A 79 2.93 17.45 -6.85
C THR A 79 4.14 17.27 -5.93
N ASP A 80 3.92 16.76 -4.72
CA ASP A 80 4.99 16.64 -3.71
C ASP A 80 5.90 15.43 -3.96
N ARG A 81 5.35 14.31 -4.44
CA ARG A 81 6.08 13.02 -4.55
C ARG A 81 6.16 12.46 -5.96
N GLY A 82 5.43 13.02 -6.91
CA GLY A 82 5.31 12.45 -8.26
C GLY A 82 4.35 11.27 -8.37
N PHE A 83 3.76 10.78 -7.27
CA PHE A 83 2.79 9.68 -7.31
C PHE A 83 1.69 9.82 -6.23
N ALA A 84 0.56 9.16 -6.47
CA ALA A 84 -0.56 9.07 -5.54
C ALA A 84 -1.22 7.68 -5.61
N LEU A 85 -1.53 7.14 -4.43
CA LEU A 85 -2.23 5.87 -4.28
C LEU A 85 -3.54 6.10 -3.55
N ALA A 86 -4.64 5.55 -4.05
CA ALA A 86 -5.92 5.58 -3.36
C ALA A 86 -6.61 4.22 -3.40
N THR A 87 -7.33 3.89 -2.33
CA THR A 87 -8.07 2.63 -2.19
C THR A 87 -9.53 2.89 -1.86
N ARG A 88 -10.38 1.89 -2.13
CA ARG A 88 -11.83 1.93 -1.93
C ARG A 88 -12.48 3.12 -2.62
N LEU A 89 -12.00 3.39 -3.82
CA LEU A 89 -12.45 4.44 -4.71
C LEU A 89 -13.49 3.88 -5.67
N ASP A 90 -14.68 4.48 -5.71
CA ASP A 90 -15.73 4.02 -6.63
C ASP A 90 -15.41 4.40 -8.09
N PRO A 91 -15.84 3.60 -9.09
CA PRO A 91 -15.54 3.86 -10.51
C PRO A 91 -15.98 5.25 -10.97
N ALA A 92 -17.18 5.68 -10.57
CA ALA A 92 -17.69 7.01 -10.90
C ALA A 92 -16.84 8.14 -10.30
N ARG A 93 -16.25 7.91 -9.12
CA ARG A 93 -15.36 8.89 -8.45
C ARG A 93 -13.98 8.89 -9.08
N ALA A 94 -13.46 7.72 -9.47
CA ALA A 94 -12.21 7.60 -10.22
C ALA A 94 -12.26 8.35 -11.54
N GLU A 95 -13.36 8.23 -12.28
CA GLU A 95 -13.53 8.96 -13.55
C GLU A 95 -13.61 10.49 -13.34
N ARG A 96 -14.27 10.94 -12.26
CA ARG A 96 -14.26 12.37 -11.90
C ARG A 96 -12.86 12.89 -11.61
N LEU A 97 -12.08 12.14 -10.82
CA LEU A 97 -10.68 12.47 -10.54
C LEU A 97 -9.84 12.50 -11.81
N ARG A 98 -10.00 11.51 -12.70
CA ARG A 98 -9.26 11.44 -13.96
C ARG A 98 -9.47 12.69 -14.80
N ARG A 99 -10.71 13.17 -14.90
CA ARG A 99 -11.06 14.41 -15.63
C ARG A 99 -10.53 15.66 -14.94
N ALA A 100 -10.61 15.74 -13.61
CA ALA A 100 -10.16 16.91 -12.87
C ALA A 100 -8.64 17.08 -12.85
N LEU A 101 -7.89 15.97 -12.94
CA LEU A 101 -6.43 15.96 -12.85
C LEU A 101 -5.72 15.93 -14.21
N GLY A 102 -6.34 15.33 -15.24
CA GLY A 102 -5.74 15.19 -16.57
C GLY A 102 -6.03 16.34 -17.53
N ASP A 103 -5.37 16.34 -18.68
CA ASP A 103 -5.47 17.35 -19.76
C ASP A 103 -6.82 17.34 -20.54
N GLY A 104 -7.88 16.71 -20.01
CA GLY A 104 -9.12 16.44 -20.76
C GLY A 104 -10.14 17.59 -20.75
N ASP A 105 -10.80 17.80 -21.90
CA ASP A 105 -11.88 18.76 -22.20
C ASP A 105 -13.21 18.54 -21.42
N GLY A 106 -13.13 18.31 -20.12
CA GLY A 106 -14.31 18.14 -19.26
C GLY A 106 -14.82 19.48 -18.75
N GLU A 107 -16.08 19.79 -19.05
CA GLU A 107 -16.86 20.90 -18.47
C GLU A 107 -17.24 20.61 -17.00
N VAL A 108 -16.25 20.31 -16.18
CA VAL A 108 -16.36 20.26 -14.72
C VAL A 108 -15.63 21.48 -14.22
N THR A 109 -16.29 22.23 -13.31
CA THR A 109 -15.78 23.39 -12.58
C THR A 109 -14.26 23.46 -12.62
N ARG A 110 -13.71 24.37 -13.44
CA ARG A 110 -12.26 24.53 -13.63
C ARG A 110 -11.55 24.36 -12.28
N PRO A 111 -10.65 23.38 -12.11
CA PRO A 111 -9.94 23.23 -10.86
C PRO A 111 -9.15 24.52 -10.61
N ALA A 112 -9.02 24.93 -9.34
CA ALA A 112 -8.31 26.15 -8.95
C ALA A 112 -6.84 26.15 -9.42
N ALA A 113 -6.29 24.97 -9.74
CA ALA A 113 -5.01 24.75 -10.40
C ALA A 113 -5.23 23.87 -11.64
N GLY A 114 -4.63 24.24 -12.78
CA GLY A 114 -4.82 23.58 -14.08
C GLY A 114 -4.44 22.09 -14.14
N PRO A 115 -4.52 21.45 -15.32
CA PRO A 115 -4.25 20.02 -15.48
C PRO A 115 -2.77 19.68 -15.23
N LEU A 116 -2.51 18.41 -14.85
CA LEU A 116 -1.16 17.89 -14.64
C LEU A 116 -0.65 17.21 -15.91
N ALA A 117 0.24 17.91 -16.64
CA ALA A 117 0.79 17.44 -17.89
C ALA A 117 1.50 16.07 -17.73
N GLY A 118 1.18 15.13 -18.62
CA GLY A 118 1.82 13.81 -18.66
C GLY A 118 1.40 12.84 -17.54
N LEU A 119 0.32 13.14 -16.81
CA LEU A 119 -0.21 12.25 -15.77
C LEU A 119 -0.56 10.86 -16.32
N VAL A 120 0.05 9.83 -15.75
CA VAL A 120 -0.35 8.43 -15.94
C VAL A 120 -1.36 8.08 -14.86
N PHE A 121 -2.57 7.66 -15.26
CA PHE A 121 -3.68 7.35 -14.36
C PHE A 121 -4.11 5.90 -14.58
N SER A 122 -3.85 5.03 -13.58
CA SER A 122 -4.21 3.61 -13.62
C SER A 122 -5.25 3.31 -12.54
N TYR A 123 -6.44 2.89 -12.97
CA TYR A 123 -7.52 2.51 -12.07
C TYR A 123 -7.96 1.08 -12.34
N ARG A 124 -8.08 0.30 -11.26
CA ARG A 124 -8.55 -1.09 -11.28
C ARG A 124 -9.94 -1.14 -10.67
N GLU A 125 -10.96 -1.30 -11.51
CA GLU A 125 -12.37 -1.26 -11.10
C GLU A 125 -12.74 -2.40 -10.16
N ASP A 126 -12.25 -3.60 -10.44
CA ASP A 126 -12.42 -4.82 -9.64
C ASP A 126 -11.89 -4.64 -8.21
N ALA A 127 -10.76 -3.97 -8.07
CA ALA A 127 -10.10 -3.75 -6.78
C ALA A 127 -10.43 -2.39 -6.13
N ARG A 128 -11.08 -1.47 -6.87
CA ARG A 128 -11.37 -0.09 -6.42
C ARG A 128 -10.12 0.67 -5.97
N ILE A 129 -9.00 0.45 -6.68
CA ILE A 129 -7.71 1.09 -6.39
C ILE A 129 -7.26 1.98 -7.54
N LEU A 130 -6.60 3.08 -7.18
CA LEU A 130 -5.98 4.04 -8.07
C LEU A 130 -4.49 4.11 -7.79
N ALA A 131 -3.68 4.01 -8.84
CA ALA A 131 -2.29 4.42 -8.87
C ALA A 131 -2.13 5.51 -9.95
N ALA A 132 -1.69 6.69 -9.55
CA ALA A 132 -1.43 7.79 -10.45
C ALA A 132 0.01 8.28 -10.27
N HIS A 133 0.70 8.61 -11.35
CA HIS A 133 2.05 9.16 -11.27
C HIS A 133 2.39 10.10 -12.41
N LEU A 134 3.34 11.00 -12.17
CA LEU A 134 3.93 11.89 -13.16
C LEU A 134 5.04 11.14 -13.93
N PRO A 135 5.43 11.60 -15.14
CA PRO A 135 6.41 10.91 -15.98
C PRO A 135 7.78 10.71 -15.33
N ALA A 136 8.18 11.62 -14.44
CA ALA A 136 9.47 11.56 -13.74
C ALA A 136 9.48 10.55 -12.57
N TYR A 137 8.32 10.02 -12.17
CA TYR A 137 8.25 9.06 -11.09
C TYR A 137 8.74 7.69 -11.54
N GLN A 138 9.64 7.10 -10.74
CA GLN A 138 10.13 5.74 -10.91
C GLN A 138 9.81 4.93 -9.66
N LEU A 139 9.43 3.67 -9.85
CA LEU A 139 9.29 2.75 -8.72
C LEU A 139 10.65 2.52 -8.04
N PRO A 140 10.66 2.22 -6.74
CA PRO A 140 11.88 1.81 -6.05
C PRO A 140 12.50 0.56 -6.71
N GLU A 141 13.80 0.38 -6.54
CA GLU A 141 14.52 -0.83 -6.98
C GLU A 141 13.85 -2.09 -6.41
N GLU A 142 13.68 -3.09 -7.27
CA GLU A 142 13.05 -4.34 -6.89
C GLU A 142 13.89 -5.09 -5.83
N ARG A 143 13.30 -5.36 -4.67
CA ARG A 143 13.89 -6.07 -3.55
C ARG A 143 12.86 -6.89 -2.78
N GLY A 144 13.11 -8.19 -2.71
CA GLY A 144 12.28 -9.15 -1.99
C GLY A 144 11.01 -9.53 -2.74
N CYS A 145 10.40 -10.61 -2.28
CA CYS A 145 9.21 -11.22 -2.88
C CYS A 145 8.14 -11.45 -1.81
N VAL A 146 6.90 -11.06 -2.08
CA VAL A 146 5.77 -11.31 -1.19
C VAL A 146 4.73 -12.13 -1.92
N GLY A 147 4.35 -13.27 -1.33
CA GLY A 147 3.20 -14.05 -1.78
C GLY A 147 1.90 -13.44 -1.24
N LEU A 148 0.85 -13.41 -2.06
CA LEU A 148 -0.46 -12.85 -1.73
C LEU A 148 -1.55 -13.85 -2.08
N LEU A 149 -2.25 -14.34 -1.06
CA LEU A 149 -3.30 -15.34 -1.18
C LEU A 149 -4.67 -14.77 -0.80
N THR A 150 -5.73 -15.20 -1.47
CA THR A 150 -7.12 -14.96 -1.03
C THR A 150 -7.90 -16.25 -0.84
N ALA A 151 -8.75 -16.29 0.18
CA ALA A 151 -9.66 -17.42 0.36
C ALA A 151 -10.76 -17.46 -0.70
N GLY A 152 -11.35 -16.31 -1.02
CA GLY A 152 -12.35 -16.19 -2.08
C GLY A 152 -12.12 -15.01 -3.01
N THR A 153 -12.95 -14.92 -4.05
CA THR A 153 -12.93 -13.78 -4.98
C THR A 153 -13.39 -12.48 -4.31
N SER A 154 -14.29 -12.55 -3.33
CA SER A 154 -14.75 -11.40 -2.54
C SER A 154 -13.63 -10.71 -1.75
N ASP A 155 -12.53 -11.42 -1.48
CA ASP A 155 -11.39 -10.91 -0.72
C ASP A 155 -10.34 -10.20 -1.61
N ILE A 156 -10.46 -10.32 -2.95
CA ILE A 156 -9.52 -9.74 -3.93
C ILE A 156 -9.34 -8.23 -3.76
N PRO A 157 -10.37 -7.40 -3.51
CA PRO A 157 -10.17 -5.97 -3.33
C PRO A 157 -9.20 -5.64 -2.20
N VAL A 158 -9.33 -6.32 -1.05
CA VAL A 158 -8.44 -6.13 0.11
C VAL A 158 -7.03 -6.65 -0.20
N ALA A 159 -6.91 -7.75 -0.96
CA ALA A 159 -5.63 -8.27 -1.39
C ALA A 159 -4.90 -7.33 -2.36
N GLU A 160 -5.61 -6.72 -3.32
CA GLU A 160 -5.01 -5.77 -4.26
C GLU A 160 -4.66 -4.43 -3.57
N GLU A 161 -5.32 -4.05 -2.46
CA GLU A 161 -4.81 -2.97 -1.58
C GLU A 161 -3.42 -3.31 -1.03
N ALA A 162 -3.20 -4.55 -0.58
CA ALA A 162 -1.90 -5.01 -0.12
C ALA A 162 -0.87 -5.03 -1.26
N ALA A 163 -1.25 -5.59 -2.42
CA ALA A 163 -0.40 -5.67 -3.60
C ALA A 163 0.06 -4.29 -4.08
N LEU A 164 -0.82 -3.29 -4.04
CA LEU A 164 -0.52 -1.91 -4.37
C LEU A 164 0.63 -1.38 -3.51
N VAL A 165 0.53 -1.58 -2.18
CA VAL A 165 1.56 -1.14 -1.23
C VAL A 165 2.87 -1.89 -1.44
N ILE A 166 2.81 -3.21 -1.57
CA ILE A 166 3.97 -4.08 -1.75
C ILE A 166 4.77 -3.66 -3.01
N ALA A 167 4.08 -3.47 -4.14
CA ALA A 167 4.71 -3.04 -5.38
C ALA A 167 5.33 -1.63 -5.27
N HIS A 168 4.64 -0.68 -4.62
CA HIS A 168 5.15 0.68 -4.44
C HIS A 168 6.24 0.79 -3.37
N MET A 169 6.47 -0.27 -2.60
CA MET A 169 7.63 -0.41 -1.72
C MET A 169 8.82 -1.10 -2.43
N GLY A 170 8.65 -1.53 -3.68
CA GLY A 170 9.68 -2.18 -4.50
C GLY A 170 9.75 -3.70 -4.31
N CYS A 171 8.72 -4.37 -3.80
CA CYS A 171 8.73 -5.84 -3.72
C CYS A 171 7.97 -6.46 -4.90
N ARG A 172 8.43 -7.63 -5.36
CA ARG A 172 7.66 -8.46 -6.29
C ARG A 172 6.44 -9.06 -5.58
N VAL A 173 5.31 -9.16 -6.29
CA VAL A 173 4.06 -9.72 -5.75
C VAL A 173 3.66 -10.97 -6.52
N GLU A 174 3.69 -12.12 -5.85
CA GLU A 174 3.17 -13.38 -6.38
C GLU A 174 1.72 -13.57 -5.93
N ARG A 175 0.76 -13.73 -6.85
CA ARG A 175 -0.68 -13.74 -6.53
C ARG A 175 -1.30 -15.12 -6.68
N GLY A 176 -2.04 -15.59 -5.68
CA GLY A 176 -2.89 -16.78 -5.76
C GLY A 176 -4.28 -16.47 -5.23
N TYR A 177 -5.29 -16.48 -6.09
CA TYR A 177 -6.65 -16.11 -5.71
C TYR A 177 -7.57 -17.32 -5.65
N ASP A 178 -8.61 -17.20 -4.82
CA ASP A 178 -9.63 -18.23 -4.61
C ASP A 178 -9.04 -19.58 -4.17
N THR A 179 -8.20 -19.54 -3.12
CA THR A 179 -7.55 -20.71 -2.51
C THR A 179 -8.19 -21.09 -1.17
N GLY A 180 -9.51 -20.92 -1.04
CA GLY A 180 -10.24 -21.09 0.21
C GLY A 180 -10.27 -22.53 0.74
N VAL A 181 -10.53 -22.66 2.04
CA VAL A 181 -10.49 -23.96 2.76
C VAL A 181 -11.55 -24.96 2.29
N ALA A 182 -12.66 -24.49 1.71
CA ALA A 182 -13.68 -25.36 1.10
C ALA A 182 -13.15 -26.18 -0.09
N GLY A 183 -12.04 -25.74 -0.69
CA GLY A 183 -11.34 -26.46 -1.75
C GLY A 183 -9.84 -26.37 -1.58
N LEU A 184 -9.33 -26.85 -0.44
CA LEU A 184 -7.93 -26.69 -0.04
C LEU A 184 -6.89 -27.18 -1.08
N HIS A 185 -7.27 -28.10 -1.97
CA HIS A 185 -6.42 -28.51 -3.09
C HIS A 185 -6.02 -27.36 -4.02
N ARG A 186 -6.83 -26.30 -4.12
CA ARG A 186 -6.54 -25.09 -4.93
C ARG A 186 -5.37 -24.28 -4.37
N LEU A 187 -4.99 -24.48 -3.12
CA LEU A 187 -3.85 -23.81 -2.49
C LEU A 187 -2.50 -24.35 -2.99
N ALA A 188 -2.44 -25.62 -3.41
CA ALA A 188 -1.19 -26.31 -3.64
C ALA A 188 -0.32 -25.63 -4.71
N GLU A 189 -0.87 -25.37 -5.90
CA GLU A 189 -0.11 -24.76 -7.00
C GLU A 189 0.37 -23.33 -6.65
N PRO A 190 -0.51 -22.40 -6.20
CA PRO A 190 -0.05 -21.05 -5.86
C PRO A 190 1.00 -21.02 -4.75
N LEU A 191 0.83 -21.85 -3.71
CA LEU A 191 1.78 -21.90 -2.60
C LEU A 191 3.14 -22.44 -3.05
N THR A 192 3.16 -23.53 -3.83
CA THR A 192 4.39 -24.07 -4.41
C THR A 192 5.12 -23.01 -5.24
N ARG A 193 4.41 -22.30 -6.13
CA ARG A 193 5.02 -21.24 -6.94
C ARG A 193 5.60 -20.11 -6.08
N MET A 194 4.94 -19.71 -4.99
CA MET A 194 5.46 -18.68 -4.08
C MET A 194 6.74 -19.14 -3.38
N LEU A 195 6.83 -20.41 -2.99
CA LEU A 195 8.03 -20.99 -2.36
C LEU A 195 9.18 -21.12 -3.36
N GLU A 196 8.91 -21.60 -4.57
CA GLU A 196 9.90 -21.69 -5.66
C GLU A 196 10.44 -20.32 -6.05
N ASN A 197 9.59 -19.29 -5.98
CA ASN A 197 9.96 -17.90 -6.22
C ASN A 197 10.58 -17.20 -5.00
N GLU A 198 10.96 -17.96 -3.97
CA GLU A 198 11.62 -17.49 -2.75
C GLU A 198 10.86 -16.34 -2.06
N ALA A 199 9.54 -16.49 -1.89
CA ALA A 199 8.75 -15.52 -1.13
C ALA A 199 9.33 -15.34 0.29
N ASP A 200 9.51 -14.09 0.70
CA ASP A 200 10.08 -13.72 1.99
C ASP A 200 9.04 -13.65 3.11
N ALA A 201 7.79 -13.37 2.72
CA ALA A 201 6.61 -13.31 3.57
C ALA A 201 5.36 -13.59 2.72
N LEU A 202 4.29 -14.02 3.38
CA LEU A 202 2.98 -14.21 2.75
C LEU A 202 1.95 -13.27 3.36
N VAL A 203 1.09 -12.69 2.54
CA VAL A 203 -0.15 -12.02 2.96
C VAL A 203 -1.30 -12.95 2.60
N VAL A 204 -2.12 -13.33 3.57
CA VAL A 204 -3.24 -14.25 3.36
C VAL A 204 -4.52 -13.55 3.80
N VAL A 205 -5.40 -13.29 2.83
CA VAL A 205 -6.63 -12.54 3.02
C VAL A 205 -7.81 -13.51 3.04
N ALA A 206 -8.60 -13.49 4.12
CA ALA A 206 -9.71 -14.41 4.27
C ALA A 206 -10.87 -13.83 5.09
N GLY A 207 -12.08 -13.94 4.53
CA GLY A 207 -13.34 -13.69 5.23
C GLY A 207 -13.90 -14.93 5.92
N MET A 208 -15.20 -14.90 6.23
CA MET A 208 -15.93 -15.99 6.91
C MET A 208 -15.25 -16.40 8.23
N GLU A 209 -14.92 -17.68 8.41
CA GLU A 209 -14.19 -18.21 9.57
C GLU A 209 -12.68 -17.88 9.56
N GLY A 210 -12.16 -17.19 8.55
CA GLY A 210 -10.76 -16.74 8.49
C GLY A 210 -9.73 -17.87 8.61
N ALA A 211 -10.06 -19.09 8.20
CA ALA A 211 -9.25 -20.28 8.47
C ALA A 211 -7.99 -20.38 7.60
N LEU A 212 -8.01 -19.83 6.37
CA LEU A 212 -6.91 -19.99 5.41
C LEU A 212 -5.54 -19.48 5.95
N PRO A 213 -5.43 -18.31 6.60
CA PRO A 213 -4.16 -17.86 7.21
C PRO A 213 -3.53 -18.87 8.17
N SER A 214 -4.34 -19.51 9.02
CA SER A 214 -3.86 -20.52 9.97
C SER A 214 -3.35 -21.77 9.27
N VAL A 215 -4.02 -22.19 8.20
CA VAL A 215 -3.60 -23.33 7.38
C VAL A 215 -2.29 -23.03 6.67
N VAL A 216 -2.18 -21.88 6.00
CA VAL A 216 -0.96 -21.49 5.27
C VAL A 216 0.22 -21.37 6.24
N ALA A 217 0.05 -20.75 7.40
CA ALA A 217 1.10 -20.62 8.42
C ALA A 217 1.59 -21.98 8.96
N GLY A 218 0.75 -23.02 8.94
CA GLY A 218 1.17 -24.38 9.30
C GLY A 218 1.96 -25.11 8.20
N LEU A 219 2.03 -24.56 6.98
CA LEU A 219 2.64 -25.19 5.81
C LEU A 219 3.95 -24.52 5.37
N VAL A 220 4.33 -23.39 5.95
CA VAL A 220 5.50 -22.61 5.55
C VAL A 220 6.39 -22.24 6.74
N ASP A 221 7.65 -21.96 6.46
CA ASP A 221 8.67 -21.52 7.42
C ASP A 221 8.97 -20.01 7.34
N ILE A 222 8.17 -19.26 6.57
CA ILE A 222 8.24 -17.81 6.40
C ILE A 222 7.07 -17.10 7.09
N PRO A 223 7.22 -15.81 7.49
CA PRO A 223 6.15 -15.08 8.16
C PRO A 223 4.86 -14.98 7.33
N VAL A 224 3.72 -15.15 7.98
CA VAL A 224 2.38 -15.04 7.37
C VAL A 224 1.63 -13.88 8.02
N ILE A 225 1.14 -12.96 7.22
CA ILE A 225 0.30 -11.84 7.65
C ILE A 225 -1.15 -12.18 7.30
N GLY A 226 -1.94 -12.49 8.32
CA GLY A 226 -3.37 -12.78 8.18
C GLY A 226 -4.19 -11.49 8.14
N VAL A 227 -4.98 -11.33 7.07
CA VAL A 227 -5.88 -10.19 6.87
C VAL A 227 -7.33 -10.68 6.95
N PRO A 228 -8.02 -10.48 8.09
CA PRO A 228 -9.44 -10.77 8.17
C PRO A 228 -10.21 -9.79 7.29
N THR A 229 -11.23 -10.25 6.58
CA THR A 229 -12.11 -9.38 5.79
C THR A 229 -13.56 -9.41 6.27
N SER A 230 -14.28 -8.31 6.04
CA SER A 230 -15.70 -8.18 6.38
C SER A 230 -16.62 -8.69 5.26
N THR A 231 -16.20 -9.72 4.51
CA THR A 231 -16.94 -10.27 3.36
C THR A 231 -17.90 -11.40 3.75
N GLY A 232 -17.90 -11.80 5.02
CA GLY A 232 -18.69 -12.93 5.50
C GLY A 232 -20.16 -12.60 5.78
N TYR A 233 -20.91 -13.61 6.22
CA TYR A 233 -22.30 -13.49 6.62
C TYR A 233 -22.58 -14.23 7.92
N GLY A 234 -23.74 -13.95 8.54
CA GLY A 234 -24.16 -14.60 9.78
C GLY A 234 -23.39 -14.11 11.01
N LEU A 235 -23.14 -15.01 11.97
CA LEU A 235 -22.52 -14.68 13.24
C LEU A 235 -21.05 -14.26 13.04
N GLY A 236 -20.75 -13.00 13.33
CA GLY A 236 -19.41 -12.43 13.13
C GLY A 236 -19.03 -12.19 11.67
N GLY A 237 -20.02 -12.11 10.77
CA GLY A 237 -19.82 -11.87 9.33
C GLY A 237 -19.23 -10.49 8.97
N ASP A 238 -19.24 -9.55 9.92
CA ASP A 238 -18.56 -8.25 9.83
C ASP A 238 -17.02 -8.35 9.92
N GLY A 239 -16.48 -9.55 9.85
CA GLY A 239 -15.05 -9.85 9.98
C GLY A 239 -14.63 -10.21 11.40
N THR A 240 -15.52 -10.12 12.39
CA THR A 240 -15.23 -10.47 13.78
C THR A 240 -14.85 -11.95 13.92
N ALA A 241 -15.56 -12.84 13.22
CA ALA A 241 -15.25 -14.28 13.24
C ALA A 241 -13.86 -14.57 12.67
N ALA A 242 -13.56 -14.01 11.49
CA ALA A 242 -12.25 -14.12 10.86
C ALA A 242 -11.13 -13.56 11.75
N LEU A 243 -11.33 -12.36 12.33
CA LEU A 243 -10.35 -11.72 13.20
C LEU A 243 -10.03 -12.58 14.42
N TYR A 244 -11.04 -13.08 15.13
CA TYR A 244 -10.81 -13.94 16.30
C TYR A 244 -10.15 -15.26 15.92
N SER A 245 -10.54 -15.86 14.80
CA SER A 245 -9.92 -17.09 14.31
C SER A 245 -8.42 -16.91 14.03
N ILE A 246 -8.06 -15.86 13.29
CA ILE A 246 -6.66 -15.55 12.97
C ILE A 246 -5.87 -15.21 14.24
N LEU A 247 -6.44 -14.41 15.16
CA LEU A 247 -5.78 -14.03 16.42
C LEU A 247 -5.58 -15.19 17.41
N GLN A 248 -6.52 -16.13 17.45
CA GLN A 248 -6.47 -17.29 18.35
C GLN A 248 -5.66 -18.47 17.78
N SER A 249 -5.20 -18.35 16.54
CA SER A 249 -4.41 -19.39 15.89
C SER A 249 -3.14 -19.71 16.67
N CYS A 250 -2.84 -21.00 16.79
CA CYS A 250 -1.60 -21.48 17.41
C CYS A 250 -0.45 -21.67 16.40
N SER A 251 -0.69 -21.43 15.11
CA SER A 251 0.33 -21.55 14.07
C SER A 251 1.43 -20.49 14.29
N PRO A 252 2.68 -20.89 14.55
CA PRO A 252 3.76 -19.93 14.76
C PRO A 252 4.03 -19.15 13.47
N GLY A 253 4.44 -17.87 13.61
CA GLY A 253 4.75 -17.01 12.46
C GLY A 253 3.53 -16.35 11.81
N LEU A 254 2.31 -16.61 12.27
CA LEU A 254 1.11 -15.89 11.87
C LEU A 254 0.95 -14.58 12.66
N VAL A 255 0.82 -13.46 11.95
CA VAL A 255 0.59 -12.12 12.51
C VAL A 255 -0.73 -11.59 11.95
N ALA A 256 -1.64 -11.16 12.82
CA ALA A 256 -2.91 -10.58 12.40
C ALA A 256 -2.81 -9.06 12.21
N VAL A 257 -3.52 -8.54 11.20
CA VAL A 257 -3.86 -7.11 11.11
C VAL A 257 -5.34 -6.88 11.40
N ASN A 258 -5.75 -5.62 11.43
CA ASN A 258 -7.16 -5.26 11.58
C ASN A 258 -8.00 -5.69 10.36
N ILE A 259 -9.31 -5.77 10.55
CA ILE A 259 -10.28 -6.14 9.51
C ILE A 259 -10.15 -5.20 8.30
N ASP A 260 -10.09 -5.81 7.11
CA ASP A 260 -9.89 -5.18 5.80
C ASP A 260 -8.62 -4.33 5.66
N ASN A 261 -7.62 -4.50 6.54
CA ASN A 261 -6.42 -3.69 6.52
C ASN A 261 -5.36 -4.22 5.54
N GLY A 262 -5.71 -4.28 4.25
CA GLY A 262 -4.80 -4.70 3.18
C GLY A 262 -3.55 -3.83 3.09
N VAL A 263 -3.71 -2.51 3.25
CA VAL A 263 -2.59 -1.55 3.27
C VAL A 263 -1.58 -1.88 4.37
N GLY A 264 -2.04 -2.10 5.60
CA GLY A 264 -1.17 -2.43 6.73
C GLY A 264 -0.48 -3.78 6.56
N ALA A 265 -1.19 -4.76 5.98
CA ALA A 265 -0.63 -6.07 5.70
C ALA A 265 0.48 -6.01 4.63
N GLY A 266 0.22 -5.31 3.52
CA GLY A 266 1.20 -5.12 2.47
C GLY A 266 2.44 -4.39 2.96
N ALA A 267 2.26 -3.36 3.79
CA ALA A 267 3.37 -2.63 4.41
C ALA A 267 4.23 -3.53 5.31
N ALA A 268 3.60 -4.32 6.18
CA ALA A 268 4.31 -5.23 7.08
C ALA A 268 5.09 -6.30 6.30
N ALA A 269 4.45 -6.93 5.30
CA ALA A 269 5.09 -7.94 4.47
C ALA A 269 6.26 -7.39 3.66
N ALA A 270 6.10 -6.20 3.05
CA ALA A 270 7.18 -5.56 2.30
C ALA A 270 8.35 -5.14 3.19
N LEU A 271 8.11 -4.69 4.44
CA LEU A 271 9.18 -4.42 5.40
C LEU A 271 9.98 -5.67 5.75
N ILE A 272 9.31 -6.81 5.91
CA ILE A 272 9.96 -8.09 6.15
C ILE A 272 10.80 -8.50 4.94
N ALA A 273 10.20 -8.47 3.74
CA ALA A 273 10.85 -8.86 2.49
C ALA A 273 12.10 -8.02 2.19
N ARG A 274 12.03 -6.71 2.40
CA ARG A 274 13.17 -5.81 2.19
C ARG A 274 14.22 -5.87 3.30
N GLY A 275 13.83 -6.34 4.48
CA GLY A 275 14.70 -6.45 5.66
C GLY A 275 15.61 -7.67 5.65
N ARG A 276 15.27 -8.71 4.87
CA ARG A 276 16.15 -9.87 4.65
C ARG A 276 17.37 -9.43 3.85
N ARG A 277 18.50 -9.27 4.54
CA ARG A 277 19.80 -9.08 3.89
C ARG A 277 20.22 -10.42 3.30
N GLN A 278 20.43 -10.47 1.98
CA GLN A 278 21.18 -11.54 1.33
C GLN A 278 22.64 -11.50 1.78
#